data_AF-A0A7J3A2X7-F1
#
_entry.id   AF-A0A7J3A2X7-F1
#
_cell.length_a   1.000
_cell.length_b   1.000
_cell.length_c   1.000
_cell.angle_alpha   90.00
_cell.angle_beta   90.00
_cell.angle_gamma   90.00
#
_symmetry.space_group_name_H-M   'P 1'
#
loop_
_entity.id
_entity.type
_entity.pdbx_description
1 polymer ?
#
loop_
_entity_poly.entity_id
_entity_poly.type
_entity_poly.pdbx_seq_one_letter_code
_entity_poly.pdbx_strand_id
1 'polypeptide(L)'
;MRFEKIDTDMDLEHPILGGYSYRVPVTRYLKVIGDLLRDVRWKLVNQTVHRGYVYIRSRAEVSRILREVFKSMLLQKFSKLNQKDVPKDLPYLWEKVEELKKLLAEKAPKHLAVIPVRGEMPPCMKQILSKINAGEDVSHIENFTIASYMAQVG
;
A
#
# COMPACT_ATOMS: atom_id res chain seq x y z
N MET A 1 -7.39 -7.03 -18.92
CA MET A 1 -8.37 -7.49 -17.91
C MET A 1 -9.75 -7.29 -18.52
N ARG A 2 -10.58 -8.32 -18.63
CA ARG A 2 -11.94 -8.20 -19.19
C ARG A 2 -12.93 -8.46 -18.06
N PHE A 3 -13.71 -7.44 -17.71
CA PHE A 3 -14.91 -7.62 -16.90
C PHE A 3 -16.04 -7.92 -17.86
N GLU A 4 -16.79 -8.96 -17.56
CA GLU A 4 -17.98 -9.30 -18.33
C GLU A 4 -19.18 -8.73 -17.59
N LYS A 5 -20.04 -8.00 -18.31
CA LYS A 5 -21.37 -7.68 -17.78
C LYS A 5 -22.11 -9.01 -17.69
N ILE A 6 -22.82 -9.22 -16.60
CA ILE A 6 -23.63 -10.43 -16.43
C ILE A 6 -24.65 -10.46 -17.57
N ASP A 7 -24.65 -11.56 -18.33
CA ASP A 7 -25.59 -11.78 -19.42
C ASP A 7 -26.68 -12.75 -18.96
N THR A 8 -27.90 -12.43 -19.36
CA THR A 8 -29.16 -12.82 -18.72
C THR A 8 -29.47 -14.31 -18.85
N ASP A 9 -28.78 -15.00 -19.76
CA ASP A 9 -29.15 -16.34 -20.25
C ASP A 9 -28.54 -17.50 -19.43
N MET A 10 -27.51 -17.25 -18.62
CA MET A 10 -26.78 -18.33 -17.91
C MET A 10 -26.48 -18.04 -16.43
N ASP A 11 -26.58 -16.78 -16.00
CA ASP A 11 -26.15 -16.32 -14.67
C ASP A 11 -27.30 -16.08 -13.69
N LEU A 12 -28.57 -16.07 -14.15
CA LEU A 12 -29.74 -15.75 -13.32
C LEU A 12 -30.52 -16.98 -12.82
N GLU A 13 -30.05 -18.21 -13.10
CA GLU A 13 -30.69 -19.43 -12.57
C GLU A 13 -30.66 -19.49 -11.02
N HIS A 14 -29.76 -18.73 -10.37
CA HIS A 14 -29.60 -18.75 -8.93
C HIS A 14 -30.04 -17.41 -8.28
N PRO A 15 -31.03 -17.41 -7.37
CA PRO A 15 -31.57 -16.18 -6.74
C PRO A 15 -30.53 -15.29 -6.05
N ILE A 16 -29.44 -15.89 -5.58
CA ILE A 16 -28.34 -15.24 -4.86
C ILE A 16 -27.55 -14.28 -5.77
N LEU A 17 -27.64 -14.45 -7.10
CA LEU A 17 -26.92 -13.63 -8.09
C LEU A 17 -27.71 -12.39 -8.54
N GLY A 18 -28.98 -12.25 -8.14
CA GLY A 18 -29.91 -11.18 -8.56
C GLY A 18 -29.55 -9.73 -8.15
N GLY A 19 -28.37 -9.50 -7.60
CA GLY A 19 -27.86 -8.16 -7.22
C GLY A 19 -26.46 -7.85 -7.75
N TYR A 20 -25.90 -8.71 -8.59
CA TYR A 20 -24.59 -8.53 -9.18
C TYR A 20 -24.72 -7.94 -10.58
N SER A 21 -23.74 -7.13 -10.99
CA SER A 21 -23.75 -6.47 -12.31
C SER A 21 -22.59 -6.92 -13.22
N TYR A 22 -21.51 -7.40 -12.62
CA TYR A 22 -20.27 -7.74 -13.33
C TYR A 22 -19.72 -9.06 -12.81
N ARG A 23 -18.94 -9.75 -13.65
CA ARG A 23 -18.18 -10.93 -13.26
C ARG A 23 -16.75 -10.89 -13.79
N VAL A 24 -15.86 -11.58 -13.09
CA VAL A 24 -14.45 -11.71 -13.47
C VAL A 24 -13.98 -13.15 -13.21
N PRO A 25 -13.21 -13.78 -14.11
CA PRO A 25 -12.66 -15.10 -13.86
C PRO A 25 -11.84 -15.13 -12.56
N VAL A 26 -12.01 -16.18 -11.75
CA VAL A 26 -11.30 -16.34 -10.45
C VAL A 26 -9.79 -16.21 -10.63
N THR A 27 -9.23 -16.80 -11.69
CA THR A 27 -7.80 -16.74 -12.00
C THR A 27 -7.30 -15.32 -12.26
N ARG A 28 -8.15 -14.43 -12.80
CA ARG A 28 -7.82 -13.02 -13.04
C ARG A 28 -8.00 -12.20 -11.77
N TYR A 29 -9.05 -12.48 -11.00
CA TYR A 29 -9.29 -11.84 -9.71
C TYR A 29 -8.09 -12.03 -8.77
N LEU A 30 -7.66 -13.28 -8.56
CA LEU A 30 -6.55 -13.62 -7.66
C LEU A 30 -5.22 -12.95 -8.05
N LYS A 31 -4.97 -12.72 -9.34
CA LYS A 31 -3.75 -12.04 -9.81
C LYS A 31 -3.68 -10.57 -9.44
N VAL A 32 -4.81 -9.92 -9.13
CA VAL A 32 -4.89 -8.46 -9.00
C VAL A 32 -5.17 -8.02 -7.57
N ILE A 33 -5.86 -8.84 -6.77
CA ILE A 33 -6.30 -8.46 -5.42
C ILE A 33 -5.19 -8.40 -4.37
N GLY A 34 -3.92 -8.70 -4.69
CA GLY A 34 -2.83 -8.80 -3.70
C GLY A 34 -2.78 -7.62 -2.73
N ASP A 35 -2.75 -6.39 -3.25
CA ASP A 35 -2.74 -5.16 -2.46
C ASP A 35 -4.08 -4.88 -1.74
N LEU A 36 -5.18 -5.48 -2.21
CA LEU A 36 -6.52 -5.33 -1.64
C LEU A 36 -6.78 -6.31 -0.48
N LEU A 37 -5.95 -7.35 -0.31
CA LEU A 37 -6.14 -8.38 0.73
C LEU A 37 -6.10 -7.84 2.16
N ARG A 38 -5.58 -6.62 2.36
CA ARG A 38 -5.63 -5.91 3.65
C ARG A 38 -7.07 -5.69 4.11
N ASP A 39 -7.98 -5.43 3.18
CA ASP A 39 -9.39 -5.36 3.45
C ASP A 39 -10.02 -6.74 3.23
N VAL A 40 -10.57 -7.29 4.31
CA VAL A 40 -11.16 -8.63 4.39
C VAL A 40 -12.25 -8.83 3.33
N ARG A 41 -12.92 -7.75 2.90
CA ARG A 41 -13.94 -7.80 1.84
C ARG A 41 -13.40 -8.37 0.53
N TRP A 42 -12.13 -8.14 0.19
CA TRP A 42 -11.54 -8.60 -1.08
C TRP A 42 -10.95 -10.01 -1.03
N LYS A 43 -10.98 -10.67 0.13
CA LYS A 43 -10.55 -12.07 0.21
C LYS A 43 -11.54 -12.93 -0.56
N LEU A 44 -11.03 -13.86 -1.38
CA LEU A 44 -11.85 -14.73 -2.21
C LEU A 44 -12.91 -15.51 -1.38
N VAL A 45 -12.58 -15.91 -0.16
CA VAL A 45 -13.49 -16.60 0.76
C VAL A 45 -14.73 -15.76 1.14
N ASN A 46 -14.65 -14.44 0.99
CA ASN A 46 -15.73 -13.50 1.28
C ASN A 46 -16.43 -12.97 0.01
N GLN A 47 -16.16 -13.60 -1.14
CA GLN A 47 -16.72 -13.21 -2.43
C GLN A 47 -17.70 -14.26 -2.92
N THR A 48 -18.68 -13.84 -3.71
CA THR A 48 -19.59 -14.77 -4.38
C THR A 48 -18.91 -15.35 -5.59
N VAL A 49 -18.64 -16.65 -5.56
CA VAL A 49 -18.00 -17.40 -6.65
C VAL A 49 -18.99 -18.41 -7.22
N HIS A 50 -19.20 -18.37 -8.52
CA HIS A 50 -20.06 -19.34 -9.22
C HIS A 50 -19.50 -19.62 -10.61
N ARG A 51 -19.54 -20.89 -11.05
CA ARG A 51 -19.06 -21.34 -12.37
C ARG A 51 -17.65 -20.83 -12.76
N GLY A 52 -16.75 -20.67 -11.79
CA GLY A 52 -15.38 -20.19 -12.03
C GLY A 52 -15.22 -18.67 -12.14
N TYR A 53 -16.27 -17.91 -11.83
CA TYR A 53 -16.28 -16.44 -11.83
C TYR A 53 -16.54 -15.88 -10.43
N VAL A 54 -15.90 -14.76 -10.14
CA VAL A 54 -16.21 -13.90 -9.00
C VAL A 54 -17.20 -12.85 -9.45
N TYR A 55 -18.32 -12.75 -8.75
CA TYR A 55 -19.38 -11.80 -9.04
C TYR A 55 -19.17 -10.52 -8.25
N ILE A 56 -19.27 -9.38 -8.94
CA ILE A 56 -19.03 -8.03 -8.41
C ILE A 56 -20.32 -7.21 -8.48
N ARG A 57 -20.68 -6.56 -7.37
CA ARG A 57 -22.00 -5.95 -7.20
C ARG A 57 -22.10 -4.64 -7.94
N SER A 58 -21.08 -3.79 -7.77
CA SER A 58 -21.15 -2.39 -8.20
C SER A 58 -20.03 -2.01 -9.15
N ARG A 59 -20.29 -0.97 -9.95
CA ARG A 59 -19.27 -0.31 -10.79
C ARG A 59 -18.13 0.28 -9.94
N ALA A 60 -18.42 0.70 -8.70
CA ALA A 60 -17.42 1.22 -7.78
C ALA A 60 -16.39 0.15 -7.40
N GLU A 61 -16.83 -1.07 -7.10
CA GLU A 61 -15.93 -2.20 -6.83
C GLU A 61 -15.07 -2.55 -8.05
N VAL A 62 -15.68 -2.58 -9.24
CA VAL A 62 -14.93 -2.77 -10.50
C VAL A 62 -13.85 -1.69 -10.67
N SER A 63 -14.19 -0.43 -10.39
CA SER A 63 -13.23 0.68 -10.45
C SER A 63 -12.06 0.50 -9.48
N ARG A 64 -12.31 -0.06 -8.28
CA ARG A 64 -11.29 -0.29 -7.26
C ARG A 64 -10.32 -1.37 -7.74
N ILE A 65 -10.82 -2.46 -8.31
CA ILE A 65 -9.99 -3.51 -8.89
C ILE A 65 -9.19 -2.97 -10.07
N LEU A 66 -9.82 -2.21 -10.98
CA LEU A 66 -9.14 -1.59 -12.11
C LEU A 66 -7.99 -0.68 -11.69
N ARG A 67 -8.16 0.10 -10.62
CA ARG A 67 -7.10 0.96 -10.07
C ARG A 67 -5.85 0.15 -9.71
N GLU A 68 -6.00 -1.04 -9.14
CA GLU A 68 -4.85 -1.90 -8.81
C GLU A 68 -4.20 -2.49 -10.06
N VAL A 69 -4.99 -2.85 -11.09
CA VAL A 69 -4.45 -3.27 -12.39
C VAL A 69 -3.58 -2.16 -12.98
N PHE A 70 -4.09 -0.93 -13.03
CA PHE A 70 -3.37 0.22 -13.57
C PHE A 70 -2.13 0.54 -12.74
N LYS A 71 -2.24 0.51 -11.41
CA LYS A 71 -1.10 0.73 -10.50
C LYS A 71 0.01 -0.29 -10.78
N SER A 72 -0.31 -1.59 -10.81
CA SER A 72 0.66 -2.64 -11.09
C SER A 72 1.30 -2.48 -12.48
N MET A 73 0.49 -2.18 -13.50
CA MET A 73 0.97 -1.94 -14.86
C MET A 73 1.92 -0.73 -14.92
N LEU A 74 1.57 0.38 -14.27
CA LEU A 74 2.40 1.58 -14.23
C LEU A 74 3.70 1.30 -13.50
N LEU A 75 3.68 0.65 -12.33
CA LEU A 75 4.88 0.30 -11.58
C LEU A 75 5.82 -0.61 -12.40
N GLN A 76 5.27 -1.58 -13.13
CA GLN A 76 6.05 -2.43 -14.03
C GLN A 76 6.64 -1.66 -15.23
N LYS A 77 5.93 -0.65 -15.75
CA LYS A 77 6.46 0.21 -16.81
C LYS A 77 7.56 1.14 -16.28
N PHE A 78 7.31 1.81 -15.17
CA PHE A 78 8.26 2.77 -14.58
C PHE A 78 9.52 2.10 -14.04
N SER A 79 9.42 0.89 -13.49
CA SER A 79 10.61 0.13 -13.04
C SER A 79 11.56 -0.26 -14.18
N LYS A 80 11.08 -0.29 -15.43
CA LYS A 80 11.91 -0.58 -16.61
C LYS A 80 12.49 0.67 -17.27
N LEU A 81 12.01 1.86 -16.89
CA LEU A 81 12.53 3.12 -17.42
C LEU A 81 13.84 3.45 -16.73
N ASN A 82 14.90 3.53 -17.52
CA ASN A 82 16.19 4.04 -17.06
C ASN A 82 16.30 5.54 -17.36
N GLN A 83 17.18 6.21 -16.62
CA GLN A 83 17.46 7.64 -16.83
C GLN A 83 17.99 7.96 -18.24
N LYS A 84 18.48 6.94 -18.96
CA LYS A 84 18.92 7.03 -20.36
C LYS A 84 17.76 7.05 -21.37
N ASP A 85 16.60 6.54 -21.00
CA ASP A 85 15.40 6.49 -21.85
C ASP A 85 14.62 7.81 -21.80
N VAL A 86 15.02 8.73 -20.90
CA VAL A 86 14.44 10.06 -20.78
C VAL A 86 15.14 10.99 -21.79
N PRO A 87 14.39 11.62 -22.71
CA PRO A 87 14.97 12.60 -23.63
C PRO A 87 15.69 13.70 -22.86
N LYS A 88 17.00 13.83 -23.09
CA LYS A 88 17.83 14.88 -22.48
C LYS A 88 17.68 16.23 -23.19
N ASP A 89 17.15 16.21 -24.39
CA ASP A 89 17.11 17.35 -25.31
C ASP A 89 15.86 18.23 -25.14
N LEU A 90 15.19 18.17 -23.97
CA LEU A 90 14.10 19.07 -23.60
C LEU A 90 14.41 19.82 -22.30
N PRO A 91 15.23 20.89 -22.35
CA PRO A 91 15.63 21.66 -21.18
C PRO A 91 14.44 22.17 -20.34
N TYR A 92 13.38 22.62 -21.01
CA TYR A 92 12.15 23.12 -20.37
C TYR A 92 11.44 22.06 -19.52
N LEU A 93 11.41 20.81 -19.96
CA LEU A 93 10.82 19.71 -19.19
C LEU A 93 11.65 19.43 -17.93
N TRP A 94 12.98 19.49 -18.03
CA TRP A 94 13.85 19.23 -16.89
C TRP A 94 13.76 20.34 -15.83
N GLU A 95 13.66 21.60 -16.26
CA GLU A 95 13.39 22.73 -15.36
C GLU A 95 12.07 22.54 -14.60
N LYS A 96 11.00 22.14 -15.29
CA LYS A 96 9.70 21.84 -14.67
C LYS A 96 9.77 20.65 -13.71
N VAL A 97 10.54 19.62 -14.03
CA VAL A 97 10.78 18.48 -13.13
C VAL A 97 11.49 18.93 -11.85
N GLU A 98 12.51 19.79 -11.95
CA GLU A 98 13.20 20.33 -10.77
C GLU A 98 12.29 21.25 -9.94
N GLU A 99 11.46 22.07 -10.58
CA GLU A 99 10.44 22.88 -9.89
C GLU A 99 9.45 21.98 -9.12
N LEU A 100 8.96 20.91 -9.77
CA LEU A 100 8.08 19.93 -9.13
C LEU A 100 8.75 19.19 -7.98
N LYS A 101 10.04 18.83 -8.10
CA LYS A 101 10.80 18.21 -7.00
C LYS A 101 10.89 19.14 -5.79
N LYS A 102 11.14 20.43 -5.99
CA LYS A 102 11.17 21.43 -4.91
C LYS A 102 9.81 21.55 -4.22
N LEU A 103 8.73 21.69 -5.00
CA LEU A 103 7.37 21.75 -4.46
C LEU A 103 6.98 20.46 -3.70
N LEU A 104 7.41 19.30 -4.20
CA LEU A 104 7.20 18.02 -3.51
C LEU A 104 8.00 17.95 -2.21
N ALA A 105 9.22 18.47 -2.16
CA ALA A 105 10.01 18.53 -0.92
C ALA A 105 9.39 19.50 0.10
N GLU A 106 8.83 20.62 -0.34
CA GLU A 106 8.14 21.58 0.53
C GLU A 106 6.80 21.04 1.08
N LYS A 107 6.07 20.29 0.26
CA LYS A 107 4.78 19.67 0.63
C LYS A 107 4.92 18.27 1.21
N ALA A 108 6.10 17.67 1.15
CA ALA A 108 6.35 16.41 1.81
C ALA A 108 6.02 16.61 3.29
N PRO A 109 5.20 15.75 3.91
CA PRO A 109 4.94 15.85 5.32
C PRO A 109 6.28 15.89 6.04
N LYS A 110 6.55 16.97 6.78
CA LYS A 110 7.67 17.08 7.74
C LYS A 110 7.51 16.10 8.92
N HIS A 111 6.80 14.99 8.73
CA HIS A 111 6.62 13.91 9.70
C HIS A 111 7.84 12.98 9.75
N LEU A 112 8.82 13.20 8.88
CA LEU A 112 10.21 12.91 9.18
C LEU A 112 10.89 14.22 9.55
N ALA A 113 10.40 14.87 10.62
CA ALA A 113 11.35 15.50 11.50
C ALA A 113 12.25 14.34 11.92
N VAL A 114 13.39 14.22 11.24
CA VAL A 114 14.61 13.73 11.87
C VAL A 114 14.59 14.42 13.21
N ILE A 115 14.18 13.71 14.27
CA ILE A 115 14.35 14.21 15.63
C ILE A 115 15.82 14.57 15.63
N PRO A 116 16.19 15.86 15.71
CA PRO A 116 17.60 16.19 15.71
C PRO A 116 18.18 15.40 16.87
N VAL A 117 19.07 14.45 16.56
CA VAL A 117 19.87 13.68 17.52
C VAL A 117 20.90 14.63 18.12
N ARG A 118 20.40 15.71 18.71
CA ARG A 118 21.12 16.79 19.36
C ARG A 118 20.19 17.38 20.40
N GLY A 119 20.21 16.77 21.57
CA GLY A 119 19.69 17.38 22.78
C GLY A 119 18.99 16.42 23.71
N GLU A 120 19.74 15.41 24.19
CA GLU A 120 19.42 14.59 25.36
C GLU A 120 18.28 13.56 25.25
N MET A 121 18.67 12.30 25.48
CA MET A 121 17.74 11.21 25.78
C MET A 121 16.77 11.63 26.91
N PRO A 122 15.46 11.38 26.80
CA PRO A 122 14.49 11.79 27.82
C PRO A 122 14.85 11.18 29.19
N PRO A 123 14.50 11.85 30.29
CA PRO A 123 14.94 11.46 31.64
C PRO A 123 14.53 10.03 32.00
N CYS A 124 13.38 9.54 31.53
CA CYS A 124 12.94 8.15 31.75
C CYS A 124 13.87 7.13 31.06
N MET A 125 14.32 7.38 29.84
CA MET A 125 15.24 6.50 29.12
C MET A 125 16.66 6.58 29.71
N LYS A 126 17.08 7.77 30.20
CA LYS A 126 18.32 7.92 30.98
C LYS A 126 18.30 7.08 32.26
N GLN A 127 17.18 7.05 32.97
CA GLN A 127 17.02 6.24 34.18
C GLN A 127 17.10 4.74 33.89
N ILE A 128 16.45 4.27 32.82
CA ILE A 128 16.54 2.86 32.42
C ILE A 128 17.99 2.50 32.07
N LEU A 129 18.68 3.36 31.31
CA LEU A 129 20.07 3.15 30.94
C LEU A 129 21.02 3.18 32.16
N SER A 130 20.77 4.05 33.15
CA SER A 130 21.58 4.08 34.37
C SER A 130 21.41 2.82 35.21
N LYS A 131 20.19 2.27 35.31
CA LYS A 131 19.94 0.99 35.98
C LYS A 131 20.70 -0.16 35.31
N ILE A 132 20.64 -0.23 33.97
CA ILE A 132 21.40 -1.22 33.18
C ILE A 132 22.90 -1.09 33.44
N ASN A 133 23.45 0.13 33.41
CA ASN A 133 24.87 0.38 33.64
C ASN A 133 25.32 0.08 35.08
N ALA A 134 24.42 0.25 36.05
CA ALA A 134 24.65 -0.08 37.46
C ALA A 134 24.51 -1.59 37.75
N GLY A 135 24.06 -2.39 36.78
CA GLY A 135 23.79 -3.82 36.97
C GLY A 135 22.56 -4.11 37.83
N GLU A 136 21.63 -3.15 37.93
CA GLU A 136 20.35 -3.34 38.62
C GLU A 136 19.38 -4.16 37.76
N ASP A 137 18.45 -4.87 38.42
CA ASP A 137 17.39 -5.60 37.72
C ASP A 137 16.44 -4.64 37.00
N VAL A 138 16.26 -4.88 35.70
CA VAL A 138 15.43 -4.06 34.82
C VAL A 138 14.22 -4.88 34.40
N SER A 139 13.03 -4.28 34.48
CA SER A 139 11.80 -5.00 34.12
C SER A 139 11.76 -5.35 32.62
N HIS A 140 10.99 -6.38 32.29
CA HIS A 140 10.79 -6.78 30.88
C HIS A 140 10.22 -5.64 30.02
N ILE A 141 9.40 -4.77 30.61
CA ILE A 141 8.84 -3.61 29.91
C ILE A 141 9.94 -2.58 29.63
N GLU A 142 10.75 -2.24 30.64
CA GLU A 142 11.88 -1.30 30.48
C GLU A 142 12.88 -1.79 29.41
N ASN A 143 13.18 -3.09 29.37
CA ASN A 143 14.04 -3.70 28.35
C ASN A 143 13.46 -3.57 26.93
N PHE A 144 12.17 -3.85 26.76
CA PHE A 144 11.52 -3.68 25.46
C PHE A 144 11.47 -2.21 25.04
N THR A 145 11.19 -1.31 25.99
CA THR A 145 11.05 0.13 25.76
C THR A 145 12.37 0.78 25.34
N ILE A 146 13.50 0.46 26.00
CA ILE A 146 14.80 1.02 25.63
C ILE A 146 15.29 0.50 24.28
N ALA A 147 15.07 -0.80 23.98
CA ALA A 147 15.44 -1.39 22.70
C ALA A 147 14.64 -0.76 21.54
N SER A 148 13.33 -0.60 21.73
CA SER A 148 12.45 0.03 20.73
C SER A 148 12.80 1.51 20.50
N TYR A 149 13.13 2.24 21.57
CA TYR A 149 13.58 3.63 21.49
C TYR A 149 14.89 3.75 20.71
N MET A 150 15.89 2.92 21.02
CA MET A 150 17.17 2.92 20.31
C MET A 150 17.00 2.55 18.82
N ALA A 151 16.15 1.58 18.49
CA ALA A 151 15.87 1.20 17.11
C ALA A 151 15.17 2.29 16.28
N GLN A 152 14.41 3.17 16.95
CA GLN A 152 13.68 4.28 16.31
C GLN A 152 14.55 5.53 16.12
N VAL A 153 15.53 5.74 17.01
CA VAL A 153 16.42 6.92 17.00
C VAL A 153 17.72 6.67 16.22
N GLY A 154 18.10 5.41 16.00
CA GLY A 154 19.19 5.00 15.09
C GLY A 154 18.79 5.08 13.62
#